data_AF-A0A7S1HNY7-F1
#
_entry.id   AF-A0A7S1HNY7-F1
#
_cell.length_a   1.000
_cell.length_b   1.000
_cell.length_c   1.000
_cell.angle_alpha   90.00
_cell.angle_beta   90.00
_cell.angle_gamma   90.00
#
_symmetry.space_group_name_H-M   'P 1'
#
loop_
_entity.id
_entity.type
_entity.pdbx_description
1 polymer ?
#
loop_
_entity_poly.entity_id
_entity_poly.type
_entity_poly.pdbx_seq_one_letter_code
_entity_poly.pdbx_strand_id
1 'polypeptide(L)'
;WAPVAGLNDLKTIEHELRELAARHAKYGVELEHFPIMGDALLLTLERELGDKWTPEVKAAWETAYQAVREIMEPTLAAEHKLLTEYKSSDYMRPEKPHVD
;
A
#
# COMPACT_ATOMS: atom_id res chain seq x y z
N TRP A 1 -8.46 -10.99 24.68
CA TRP A 1 -8.25 -11.15 23.24
C TRP A 1 -8.83 -9.90 22.61
N ALA A 2 -8.00 -8.97 22.15
CA ALA A 2 -8.47 -7.76 21.49
C ALA A 2 -8.30 -7.99 19.98
N PRO A 3 -9.32 -8.51 19.29
CA PRO A 3 -9.23 -8.65 17.84
C PRO A 3 -9.25 -7.24 17.28
N VAL A 4 -8.26 -6.87 16.45
CA VAL A 4 -8.53 -6.12 15.22
C VAL A 4 -9.25 -4.75 15.40
N ALA A 5 -9.37 -4.22 16.62
CA ALA A 5 -10.31 -3.15 16.96
C ALA A 5 -9.93 -1.80 16.34
N GLY A 6 -8.67 -1.63 15.95
CA GLY A 6 -8.22 -0.48 15.16
C GLY A 6 -8.71 -0.49 13.70
N LEU A 7 -9.08 -1.65 13.16
CA LEU A 7 -9.65 -1.78 11.81
C LEU A 7 -11.18 -1.56 11.79
N ASN A 8 -11.82 -1.49 12.97
CA ASN A 8 -13.24 -1.14 13.05
C ASN A 8 -13.52 0.33 12.72
N ASP A 9 -12.50 1.18 12.60
CA ASP A 9 -12.69 2.55 12.13
C ASP A 9 -11.58 3.01 11.19
N LEU A 10 -11.46 2.33 10.04
CA LEU A 10 -10.56 2.74 8.97
C LEU A 10 -10.77 4.19 8.51
N LYS A 11 -11.97 4.77 8.75
CA LYS A 11 -12.22 6.19 8.47
C LYS A 11 -11.40 7.11 9.37
N THR A 12 -11.11 6.70 10.61
CA THR A 12 -10.29 7.50 11.53
C THR A 12 -8.83 7.56 11.14
N ILE A 13 -8.34 6.59 10.36
CA ILE A 13 -6.95 6.53 9.90
C ILE A 13 -6.80 6.70 8.37
N GLU A 14 -7.88 7.08 7.68
CA GLU A 14 -7.90 7.19 6.22
C GLU A 14 -6.85 8.20 5.73
N HIS A 15 -6.71 9.32 6.43
CA HIS A 15 -5.74 10.35 6.09
C HIS A 15 -4.30 9.81 6.17
N GLU A 16 -3.96 9.12 7.25
CA GLU A 16 -2.66 8.50 7.49
C GLU A 16 -2.36 7.42 6.47
N LEU A 17 -3.36 6.64 6.04
CA LEU A 17 -3.23 5.64 4.98
C LEU A 17 -2.95 6.28 3.62
N ARG A 18 -3.56 7.44 3.31
CA ARG A 18 -3.26 8.19 2.08
C ARG A 18 -1.84 8.74 2.10
N GLU A 19 -1.39 9.32 3.22
CA GLU A 19 -0.01 9.75 3.36
C GLU A 19 0.98 8.58 3.24
N LEU A 20 0.63 7.43 3.80
CA LEU A 20 1.40 6.21 3.67
C LEU A 20 1.50 5.78 2.20
N ALA A 21 0.40 5.80 1.45
CA ALA A 21 0.38 5.48 0.03
C ALA A 21 1.29 6.39 -0.79
N ALA A 22 1.29 7.70 -0.52
CA ALA A 22 2.17 8.66 -1.19
C ALA A 22 3.66 8.39 -0.92
N ARG A 23 4.02 7.97 0.29
CA ARG A 23 5.40 7.52 0.57
C ARG A 23 5.76 6.24 -0.18
N HIS A 24 4.84 5.27 -0.24
CA HIS A 24 5.08 4.01 -0.94
C HIS A 24 5.25 4.19 -2.46
N ALA A 25 4.52 5.13 -3.08
CA ALA A 25 4.75 5.50 -4.47
C ALA A 25 6.19 6.02 -4.68
N LYS A 26 6.68 6.87 -3.78
CA LYS A 26 8.07 7.38 -3.81
C LYS A 26 9.12 6.28 -3.61
N TYR A 27 8.78 5.22 -2.88
CA TYR A 27 9.65 4.06 -2.71
C TYR A 27 9.64 3.11 -3.92
N GLY A 28 8.74 3.32 -4.89
CA GLY A 28 8.61 2.46 -6.07
C GLY A 28 7.73 1.24 -5.84
N VAL A 29 6.81 1.29 -4.86
CA VAL A 29 5.81 0.24 -4.72
C VAL A 29 4.76 0.39 -5.81
N GLU A 30 4.59 -0.66 -6.60
CA GLU A 30 3.55 -0.77 -7.63
C GLU A 30 2.28 -1.47 -7.12
N LEU A 31 1.18 -1.34 -7.86
CA LEU A 31 -0.11 -1.96 -7.52
C LEU A 31 -0.03 -3.49 -7.46
N GLU A 32 0.81 -4.08 -8.31
CA GLU A 32 1.08 -5.51 -8.40
C GLU A 32 1.71 -6.08 -7.12
N HIS A 33 2.29 -5.24 -6.26
CA HIS A 33 2.86 -5.69 -5.00
C HIS A 33 1.80 -5.92 -3.90
N PHE A 34 0.61 -5.32 -3.99
CA PHE A 34 -0.41 -5.48 -2.95
C PHE A 34 -0.92 -6.93 -2.82
N PRO A 35 -1.28 -7.65 -3.89
CA PRO A 35 -1.63 -9.07 -3.77
C PRO A 35 -0.52 -9.91 -3.12
N ILE A 36 0.74 -9.68 -3.51
CA ILE A 36 1.90 -10.41 -2.99
C ILE A 36 2.09 -10.15 -1.49
N MET A 37 1.96 -8.90 -1.06
CA MET A 37 2.05 -8.53 0.35
C MET A 37 0.87 -9.09 1.16
N GLY A 38 -0.34 -9.12 0.60
CA GLY A 38 -1.50 -9.75 1.21
C GLY A 38 -1.27 -11.23 1.49
N ASP A 39 -0.81 -11.97 0.49
CA ASP A 39 -0.51 -13.39 0.63
C ASP A 39 0.58 -13.63 1.68
N ALA A 40 1.67 -12.84 1.65
CA ALA A 40 2.76 -12.94 2.62
C ALA A 40 2.31 -12.63 4.05
N LEU A 41 1.44 -11.63 4.23
CA LEU A 41 0.85 -11.28 5.53
C LEU A 41 0.02 -12.43 6.08
N LEU A 42 -0.91 -12.96 5.28
CA LEU A 42 -1.80 -14.04 5.70
C LEU A 42 -1.02 -15.33 6.01
N LEU A 43 -0.04 -15.69 5.17
CA LEU A 43 0.83 -16.83 5.42
C LEU A 43 1.62 -16.68 6.72
N THR A 44 2.12 -15.47 7.00
CA THR A 44 2.84 -15.20 8.24
C THR A 44 1.91 -15.33 9.44
N LEU A 45 0.71 -14.75 9.38
CA LEU A 45 -0.27 -14.83 10.45
C LEU A 45 -0.72 -16.27 10.73
N GLU A 46 -0.94 -17.06 9.68
CA GLU A 46 -1.24 -18.49 9.79
C GLU A 46 -0.15 -19.23 10.56
N ARG A 47 1.11 -19.01 10.18
CA ARG A 47 2.25 -19.64 10.84
C ARG A 47 2.38 -19.24 12.32
N GLU A 48 2.25 -17.95 12.62
CA GLU A 48 2.48 -17.44 13.98
C GLU A 48 1.31 -17.71 14.94
N LEU A 49 0.08 -17.77 14.42
CA LEU A 49 -1.11 -18.02 15.25
C LEU A 49 -1.40 -19.50 15.46
N GLY A 50 -0.91 -20.39 14.59
CA GLY A 50 -1.08 -21.84 14.70
C GLY A 50 -2.55 -22.21 14.90
N ASP A 51 -2.87 -22.92 15.97
CA ASP A 51 -4.25 -23.36 16.30
C ASP A 51 -5.26 -22.20 16.47
N LYS A 52 -4.79 -20.96 16.64
CA LYS A 52 -5.64 -19.77 16.73
C LYS A 52 -5.97 -19.18 15.35
N TRP A 53 -5.38 -19.68 14.27
CA TRP A 53 -5.71 -19.30 12.90
C TRP A 53 -6.98 -20.01 12.45
N THR A 54 -8.13 -19.49 12.89
CA THR A 54 -9.43 -20.02 12.48
C THR A 54 -9.90 -19.39 11.17
N PRO A 55 -10.88 -19.99 10.46
CA PRO A 55 -11.47 -19.39 9.25
C PRO A 55 -12.00 -17.97 9.47
N GLU A 56 -12.57 -17.70 10.64
CA GLU A 56 -13.08 -16.37 11.02
C GLU A 56 -11.95 -15.36 11.18
N VAL A 57 -10.81 -15.77 11.77
CA VAL A 57 -9.62 -14.91 11.90
C VAL A 57 -9.03 -14.61 10.53
N LYS A 58 -8.93 -15.61 9.65
CA LYS A 58 -8.48 -15.43 8.27
C LYS A 58 -9.36 -14.42 7.52
N ALA A 59 -10.68 -14.62 7.54
CA ALA A 59 -11.62 -13.73 6.88
C ALA A 59 -11.56 -12.29 7.41
N ALA A 60 -11.36 -12.12 8.72
CA ALA A 60 -11.20 -10.80 9.33
C ALA A 60 -9.93 -10.09 8.84
N TRP A 61 -8.80 -10.80 8.71
CA TRP A 61 -7.57 -10.24 8.18
C TRP A 61 -7.60 -9.96 6.68
N GLU A 62 -8.25 -10.83 5.89
CA GLU A 62 -8.51 -10.58 4.46
C GLU A 62 -9.34 -9.29 4.28
N THR A 63 -10.42 -9.15 5.04
CA THR A 63 -11.29 -7.96 5.02
C THR A 63 -10.51 -6.70 5.41
N ALA A 64 -9.73 -6.78 6.47
CA ALA A 64 -8.90 -5.69 6.94
C ALA A 64 -7.87 -5.23 5.89
N TYR A 65 -7.16 -6.19 5.30
CA TYR A 65 -6.15 -5.88 4.29
C TYR A 65 -6.79 -5.31 3.03
N GLN A 66 -7.92 -5.86 2.60
CA GLN A 66 -8.70 -5.34 1.48
C GLN A 66 -9.10 -3.88 1.69
N ALA A 67 -9.58 -3.54 2.87
CA ALA A 67 -10.01 -2.18 3.14
C ALA A 67 -8.83 -1.18 3.23
N VAL A 68 -7.64 -1.62 3.66
CA VAL A 68 -6.41 -0.82 3.53
C VAL A 68 -6.05 -0.57 2.06
N ARG A 69 -6.13 -1.61 1.22
CA ARG A 69 -5.86 -1.51 -0.22
C ARG A 69 -6.79 -0.53 -0.91
N GLU A 70 -8.09 -0.58 -0.61
CA GLU A 70 -9.11 0.31 -1.17
C GLU A 70 -8.82 1.79 -0.93
N ILE A 71 -8.14 2.13 0.18
CA ILE A 71 -7.72 3.50 0.49
C ILE A 71 -6.38 3.82 -0.18
N MET A 72 -5.42 2.90 -0.12
CA MET A 72 -4.03 3.16 -0.55
C MET A 72 -3.83 3.12 -2.06
N GLU A 73 -4.39 2.12 -2.75
CA GLU A 73 -4.15 1.89 -4.18
C GLU A 73 -4.49 3.12 -5.06
N PRO A 74 -5.63 3.82 -4.86
CA PRO A 74 -5.95 5.01 -5.68
C PRO A 74 -4.98 6.17 -5.46
N THR A 75 -4.59 6.43 -4.21
CA THR A 75 -3.62 7.50 -3.91
C THR A 75 -2.24 7.14 -4.44
N LEU A 76 -1.81 5.89 -4.32
CA LEU A 76 -0.54 5.42 -4.87
C LEU A 76 -0.51 5.56 -6.41
N ALA A 77 -1.58 5.17 -7.11
CA ALA A 77 -1.68 5.32 -8.56
C ALA A 77 -1.63 6.79 -9.01
N ALA A 78 -2.32 7.68 -8.28
CA ALA A 78 -2.28 9.12 -8.56
C ALA A 78 -0.87 9.71 -8.35
N GLU A 79 -0.19 9.31 -7.28
CA GLU A 79 1.17 9.76 -6.98
C GLU A 79 2.19 9.27 -8.01
N HIS A 80 2.08 8.02 -8.47
CA HIS A 80 2.89 7.51 -9.58
C HIS A 80 2.70 8.30 -10.87
N LYS A 81 1.45 8.64 -11.19
CA LYS A 81 1.14 9.49 -12.35
C LYS A 81 1.81 10.86 -12.21
N LEU A 82 1.67 11.51 -11.06
CA LEU A 82 2.29 12.81 -10.79
C LEU A 82 3.82 12.76 -10.85
N LEU A 83 4.44 11.73 -10.28
CA LEU A 83 5.89 11.52 -10.31
C LEU A 83 6.38 11.27 -11.75
N THR A 84 5.61 10.55 -12.55
CA THR A 84 5.91 10.30 -13.97
C THR A 84 5.82 11.60 -14.77
N GLU A 85 4.73 12.35 -14.61
CA GLU A 85 4.52 13.65 -15.27
C GLU A 85 5.63 14.64 -14.87
N TYR A 86 5.94 14.76 -13.59
CA TYR A 86 7.03 15.61 -13.07
C TYR A 86 8.39 15.26 -13.68
N LYS A 87 8.74 13.96 -13.76
CA LYS A 87 10.00 13.51 -14.38
C LYS A 87 10.02 13.72 -15.89
N SER A 88 8.86 13.67 -16.55
CA SER A 88 8.73 13.90 -18.00
C SER A 88 8.70 15.38 -18.39
N SER A 89 8.48 16.27 -17.44
CA SER A 89 8.45 17.71 -17.64
C SER A 89 9.80 18.25 -18.13
N ASP A 90 9.75 19.23 -19.03
CA ASP A 90 10.93 19.90 -19.60
C ASP A 90 11.86 20.53 -18.54
N TYR A 91 11.39 20.69 -17.29
CA TYR A 91 12.18 21.17 -16.15
C TYR A 91 13.29 20.22 -15.68
N MET A 92 13.21 18.91 -15.97
CA MET A 92 14.20 17.91 -15.52
C MET A 92 14.87 17.14 -16.67
N ARG A 93 14.67 17.55 -17.94
CA ARG A 93 15.47 16.98 -19.04
C ARG A 93 16.92 17.39 -18.79
N PRO A 94 17.87 16.46 -18.56
CA PRO A 94 19.27 16.84 -18.37
C PRO A 94 19.68 17.66 -19.58
N GLU A 95 20.28 18.84 -19.36
CA GLU A 95 20.83 19.61 -20.47
C GLU A 95 21.75 18.69 -21.25
N LYS A 96 21.54 18.60 -22.57
CA LYS A 96 22.47 17.87 -23.42
C LYS A 96 23.86 18.42 -23.13
N PRO A 97 24.87 17.59 -22.85
CA PRO A 97 26.21 18.10 -22.68
C PRO A 97 26.55 18.95 -23.90
N HIS A 98 26.91 20.22 -23.67
CA HIS A 98 27.42 21.09 -24.72
C HIS A 98 28.75 20.47 -25.16
N VAL A 99 28.76 19.90 -26.36
CA VAL A 99 29.99 19.39 -26.97
C VAL A 99 30.44 20.48 -27.93
N ASP A 100 31.52 21.19 -27.56
CA ASP A 100 32.27 22.10 -28.42
C ASP A 100 33.02 21.33 -29.52
#